data_AF-A0A364P157-F1
#
_entry.id   AF-A0A364P157-F1
#
_cell.length_a   1.000
_cell.length_b   1.000
_cell.length_c   1.000
_cell.angle_alpha   90.00
_cell.angle_beta   90.00
_cell.angle_gamma   90.00
#
_symmetry.space_group_name_H-M   'P 1'
#
loop_
_entity.id
_entity.type
_entity.pdbx_description
1 polymer ?
#
loop_
_entity_poly.entity_id
_entity_poly.type
_entity_poly.pdbx_seq_one_letter_code
_entity_poly.pdbx_strand_id
1 'polypeptide(L)'
;MIDQLKEERNRLDQQLDDALHTFAEYEEGMNVRWQTADANGRQDLMAERSRVEEELGIVTIVLRLDEIREALDAAEASRLG
;
A
#
# COMPACT_ATOMS: atom_id res chain seq x y z
N MET A 1 -6.43 9.57 -22.06
CA MET A 1 -7.09 9.55 -20.74
C MET A 1 -7.33 8.14 -20.25
N ILE A 2 -8.15 7.30 -20.90
CA ILE A 2 -8.36 5.90 -20.47
C ILE A 2 -7.05 5.08 -20.48
N ASP A 3 -6.26 5.17 -21.54
CA ASP A 3 -4.99 4.43 -21.61
C ASP A 3 -3.98 4.89 -20.55
N GLN A 4 -3.96 6.20 -20.26
CA GLN A 4 -3.14 6.76 -19.17
C GLN A 4 -3.57 6.24 -17.80
N LEU A 5 -4.88 6.13 -17.54
CA LEU A 5 -5.42 5.56 -16.30
C LEU A 5 -5.06 4.07 -16.18
N LYS A 6 -5.09 3.30 -17.27
CA LYS A 6 -4.67 1.89 -17.28
C LYS A 6 -3.17 1.73 -17.03
N GLU A 7 -2.34 2.56 -17.65
CA GLU A 7 -0.90 2.58 -17.41
C GLU A 7 -0.58 2.97 -15.96
N GLU A 8 -1.25 3.99 -15.43
CA GLU A 8 -1.10 4.42 -14.04
C GLU A 8 -1.51 3.32 -13.07
N ARG A 9 -2.67 2.68 -13.29
CA ARG A 9 -3.12 1.54 -12.49
C ARG A 9 -2.08 0.43 -12.47
N ASN A 10 -1.58 0.00 -13.63
CA ASN A 10 -0.59 -1.07 -13.71
C ASN A 10 0.71 -0.71 -12.96
N ARG A 11 1.15 0.56 -13.01
CA ARG A 11 2.31 1.02 -12.23
C ARG A 11 2.03 0.98 -10.73
N LEU A 12 0.85 1.43 -10.31
CA LEU A 12 0.46 1.46 -8.90
C LEU A 12 0.23 0.05 -8.33
N ASP A 13 -0.32 -0.88 -9.13
CA ASP A 13 -0.44 -2.29 -8.74
C ASP A 13 0.94 -2.88 -8.44
N GLN A 14 1.93 -2.66 -9.33
CA GLN A 14 3.30 -3.12 -9.08
C GLN A 14 3.92 -2.46 -7.84
N GLN A 15 3.73 -1.15 -7.67
CA GLN A 15 4.23 -0.45 -6.49
C GLN A 15 3.59 -0.95 -5.20
N LEU A 16 2.30 -1.29 -5.24
CA LEU A 16 1.59 -1.87 -4.11
C LEU A 16 2.15 -3.25 -3.75
N ASP A 17 2.36 -4.11 -4.75
CA ASP A 17 2.95 -5.43 -4.55
C ASP A 17 4.35 -5.34 -3.92
N ASP A 18 5.21 -4.46 -4.45
CA ASP A 18 6.56 -4.22 -3.92
C ASP A 18 6.52 -3.67 -2.48
N ALA A 19 5.60 -2.74 -2.20
CA ALA A 19 5.41 -2.17 -0.87
C ALA A 19 4.91 -3.21 0.14
N LEU A 20 3.92 -4.03 -0.24
CA LEU A 20 3.40 -5.11 0.61
C LEU A 20 4.46 -6.18 0.88
N HIS A 21 5.28 -6.52 -0.12
CA HIS A 21 6.40 -7.44 0.07
C HIS A 21 7.41 -6.89 1.07
N THR A 22 7.82 -5.63 0.88
CA THR A 22 8.76 -4.95 1.80
C THR A 22 8.21 -4.86 3.22
N PHE A 23 6.92 -4.57 3.36
CA PHE A 23 6.26 -4.51 4.66
C PHE A 23 6.21 -5.87 5.35
N ALA A 24 5.94 -6.95 4.61
CA ALA A 24 5.95 -8.31 5.13
C ALA A 24 7.33 -8.72 5.64
N GLU A 25 8.40 -8.45 4.88
CA GLU A 25 9.78 -8.70 5.33
C GLU A 25 10.12 -7.93 6.61
N TYR A 26 9.68 -6.68 6.70
CA TYR A 26 9.82 -5.87 7.90
C TYR A 26 9.08 -6.50 9.10
N GLU A 27 7.83 -6.93 8.92
CA GLU A 27 7.03 -7.55 9.99
C GLU A 27 7.65 -8.86 10.48
N GLU A 28 8.23 -9.67 9.60
CA GLU A 28 8.98 -10.88 9.98
C GLU A 28 10.18 -10.54 10.88
N GLY A 29 10.99 -9.55 10.49
CA GLY A 29 12.12 -9.07 11.29
C GLY A 29 11.68 -8.42 12.61
N MET A 30 10.58 -7.68 12.60
CA MET A 30 9.98 -7.08 13.79
C MET A 30 9.51 -8.14 14.77
N ASN A 31 8.93 -9.25 14.30
CA ASN A 31 8.45 -10.33 15.16
C ASN A 31 9.60 -10.98 15.97
N VAL A 32 10.79 -11.10 15.37
CA VAL A 32 11.98 -11.57 16.10
C VAL A 32 12.37 -10.60 17.22
N ARG A 33 12.38 -9.28 16.92
CA ARG A 33 12.65 -8.23 17.92
C ARG A 33 11.58 -8.18 19.02
N TRP A 34 10.33 -8.44 18.67
CA TRP A 34 9.18 -8.42 19.57
C TRP A 34 9.29 -9.46 20.69
N GLN A 35 9.79 -10.65 20.37
CA GLN A 35 9.89 -11.77 21.32
C GLN A 35 10.79 -11.47 22.52
N THR A 36 11.79 -10.59 22.35
CA THR A 36 12.76 -10.25 23.38
C THR A 36 12.58 -8.84 23.94
N ALA A 37 11.73 -8.01 23.32
CA ALA A 37 11.43 -6.66 23.77
C ALA A 37 10.59 -6.63 25.06
N ASP A 38 10.91 -5.69 25.94
CA ASP A 38 10.11 -5.33 27.10
C ASP A 38 8.90 -4.45 26.70
N ALA A 39 8.13 -3.97 27.68
CA ALA A 39 6.92 -3.19 27.40
C ALA A 39 7.21 -1.90 26.61
N ASN A 40 8.31 -1.21 26.91
CA ASN A 40 8.68 0.03 26.21
C ASN A 40 9.20 -0.28 24.81
N GLY A 41 10.07 -1.28 24.66
CA GLY A 41 10.57 -1.71 23.35
C GLY A 41 9.46 -2.19 22.42
N ARG A 42 8.41 -2.82 22.95
CA ARG A 42 7.21 -3.17 22.17
C ARG A 42 6.44 -1.94 21.68
N GLN A 43 6.33 -0.90 22.49
CA GLN A 43 5.71 0.36 22.05
C GLN A 43 6.54 1.01 20.93
N ASP A 44 7.86 1.02 21.07
CA ASP A 44 8.76 1.56 20.05
C ASP A 44 8.67 0.79 18.74
N LEU A 45 8.61 -0.55 18.79
CA LEU A 45 8.43 -1.40 17.61
C LEU A 45 7.08 -1.15 16.90
N MET A 46 6.00 -0.91 17.65
CA MET A 46 4.71 -0.56 17.05
C MET A 46 4.75 0.82 16.39
N ALA A 47 5.40 1.80 17.01
CA ALA A 47 5.59 3.11 16.42
C ALA A 47 6.46 3.04 15.16
N GLU A 48 7.51 2.21 15.16
CA GLU A 48 8.34 1.93 13.99
C GLU A 48 7.53 1.26 12.87
N ARG A 49 6.72 0.24 13.19
CA ARG A 49 5.82 -0.42 12.23
C ARG A 49 4.91 0.57 11.53
N SER A 50 4.25 1.46 12.29
CA SER A 50 3.38 2.48 11.72
C SER A 50 4.12 3.45 10.81
N ARG A 51 5.35 3.85 11.15
CA ARG A 51 6.17 4.71 10.28
C ARG A 51 6.57 4.00 8.99
N VAL A 52 6.97 2.73 9.07
CA VAL A 52 7.32 1.95 7.86
C VAL A 52 6.11 1.78 6.94
N GLU A 53 4.93 1.51 7.49
CA GLU A 53 3.68 1.44 6.71
C GLU A 53 3.36 2.77 6.00
N GLU A 54 3.58 3.90 6.69
CA GLU A 54 3.38 5.25 6.15
C GLU A 54 4.42 5.60 5.07
N GLU A 55 5.71 5.31 5.31
CA GLU A 55 6.81 5.56 4.37
C GLU A 55 6.67 4.76 3.07
N LEU A 56 6.15 3.53 3.16
CA LEU A 56 5.81 2.72 1.98
C LEU A 56 4.59 3.24 1.21
N GLY A 57 3.84 4.17 1.79
CA GLY A 57 2.72 4.83 1.12
C GLY A 57 1.57 3.90 0.76
N ILE A 58 1.46 2.73 1.40
CA ILE A 58 0.50 1.67 1.04
C ILE A 58 -0.93 2.22 0.94
N VAL A 59 -1.37 2.98 1.95
CA VAL A 59 -2.71 3.60 1.97
C VAL A 59 -2.89 4.58 0.80
N THR A 60 -1.88 5.40 0.50
CA THR A 60 -1.94 6.37 -0.60
C THR A 60 -2.07 5.67 -1.95
N ILE A 61 -1.34 4.57 -2.16
CA ILE A 61 -1.40 3.77 -3.38
C ILE A 61 -2.81 3.16 -3.54
N VAL A 62 -3.36 2.57 -2.48
CA VAL A 62 -4.71 1.97 -2.49
C VAL A 62 -5.77 3.01 -2.82
N LEU A 63 -5.75 4.18 -2.16
CA LEU A 63 -6.70 5.26 -2.44
C LEU A 63 -6.63 5.69 -3.91
N ARG A 64 -5.43 5.81 -4.47
CA ARG A 64 -5.26 6.18 -5.87
C ARG A 64 -5.75 5.09 -6.83
N LEU A 65 -5.55 3.82 -6.50
CA LEU A 65 -6.07 2.70 -7.29
C LEU A 65 -7.61 2.69 -7.31
N ASP A 66 -8.25 3.00 -6.18
CA ASP A 66 -9.71 3.09 -6.09
C ASP A 66 -10.26 4.26 -6.91
N GLU A 67 -9.63 5.44 -6.86
CA GLU A 67 -9.99 6.57 -7.73
C GLU A 67 -9.89 6.21 -9.22
N ILE A 68 -8.85 5.46 -9.61
CA ILE A 68 -8.67 5.04 -11.00
C ILE A 68 -9.75 4.03 -11.42
N ARG A 69 -10.13 3.10 -10.55
CA ARG A 69 -11.22 2.14 -10.80
C ARG A 69 -12.53 2.88 -11.06
N GLU A 70 -12.90 3.82 -10.19
CA GLU A 70 -14.11 4.64 -10.36
C GLU A 70 -14.10 5.44 -11.68
N ALA A 71 -12.96 6.03 -12.04
CA ALA A 71 -12.82 6.79 -13.28
C ALA A 71 -12.93 5.91 -14.54
N LEU A 72 -12.40 4.68 -14.49
CA LEU A 72 -12.51 3.72 -15.59
C LEU A 72 -13.95 3.21 -15.74
N ASP A 73 -14.62 2.89 -14.63
CA ASP A 73 -16.02 2.44 -14.62
C ASP A 73 -16.96 3.51 -15.18
N ALA A 74 -16.76 4.78 -14.78
CA ALA A 74 -17.51 5.92 -15.30
C ALA A 74 -17.30 6.12 -16.82
N ALA A 75 -16.07 5.94 -17.29
CA ALA A 75 -15.74 6.03 -18.71
C ALA A 75 -16.36 4.89 -19.53
N GLU A 76 -16.43 3.68 -18.97
CA GLU A 76 -17.09 2.54 -19.62
C GLU A 76 -18.62 2.72 -19.67
N ALA A 77 -19.24 3.15 -18.57
CA ALA A 77 -20.66 3.45 -18.52
C ALA A 77 -21.06 4.53 -19.55
N SER A 78 -20.24 5.57 -19.70
CA SER A 78 -20.45 6.66 -20.68
C SER A 78 -20.29 6.21 -22.14
N ARG A 79 -19.64 5.06 -22.39
CA ARG A 79 -19.47 4.50 -23.75
C ARG A 79 -20.65 3.61 -24.17
N LEU A 80 -21.39 3.08 -23.20
CA LEU A 80 -22.49 2.13 -23.41
C LEU A 80 -23.88 2.81 -23.42
N GLY A 81 -23.98 4.05 -22.93
CA GLY A 81 -25.18 4.89 -23.00
C GLY A 81 -25.20 5.79 -24.24
#